data_AF-A0A0A0E9Q8-F1
#
_entry.id   AF-A0A0A0E9Q8-F1
#
_cell.length_a   1.000
_cell.length_b   1.000
_cell.length_c   1.000
_cell.angle_alpha   90.00
_cell.angle_beta   90.00
_cell.angle_gamma   90.00
#
_symmetry.space_group_name_H-M   'P 1'
#
loop_
_entity.id
_entity.type
_entity.pdbx_description
1 polymer ?
#
loop_
_entity_poly.entity_id
_entity_poly.type
_entity_poly.pdbx_seq_one_letter_code
_entity_poly.pdbx_strand_id
1 'polypeptide(L)'
;MSLSPVLDISIDPELHPCIPAALLRLGYLYPELDFLVSDKGVAVHGASGSDLARLKREVTYQVYREKVFRQTLSMRQSLYAMLAG
;
A
#
# COMPACT_ATOMS: atom_id res chain seq x y z
N MET A 1 18.36 11.35 -18.94
CA MET A 1 17.42 11.00 -17.86
C MET A 1 17.59 9.51 -17.61
N SER A 2 18.16 9.12 -16.45
CA SER A 2 18.36 7.71 -16.13
C SER A 2 16.98 7.07 -15.93
N LEU A 3 16.64 6.07 -16.74
CA LEU A 3 15.43 5.27 -16.57
C LEU A 3 15.65 4.41 -15.32
N SER A 4 15.32 4.94 -14.14
CA SER A 4 15.21 4.10 -12.95
C SER A 4 14.25 2.96 -13.24
N PRO A 5 14.60 1.70 -12.96
CA PRO A 5 13.75 0.58 -13.29
C PRO A 5 12.43 0.71 -12.55
N VAL A 6 11.35 0.45 -13.29
CA VAL A 6 9.99 0.45 -12.79
C VAL A 6 9.60 -0.99 -12.51
N LEU A 7 9.18 -1.27 -11.28
CA LEU A 7 8.54 -2.53 -10.91
C LEU A 7 7.04 -2.31 -10.85
N ASP A 8 6.29 -3.01 -11.70
CA ASP A 8 4.84 -3.04 -11.64
C ASP A 8 4.34 -4.20 -10.77
N ILE A 9 3.59 -3.85 -9.72
CA ILE A 9 2.95 -4.79 -8.82
C ILE A 9 1.45 -4.76 -9.10
N SER A 10 0.97 -5.84 -9.71
CA SER A 10 -0.47 -6.02 -9.94
C SER A 10 -1.19 -6.23 -8.61
N ILE A 11 -2.25 -5.45 -8.40
CA ILE A 11 -3.15 -5.52 -7.26
C ILE A 11 -4.57 -5.72 -7.80
N ASP A 12 -5.33 -6.60 -7.15
CA ASP A 12 -6.74 -6.83 -7.50
C ASP A 12 -7.52 -5.49 -7.53
N PRO A 13 -8.31 -5.21 -8.58
CA PRO A 13 -9.13 -3.99 -8.67
C PRO A 13 -9.99 -3.70 -7.44
N GLU A 14 -10.50 -4.73 -6.75
CA GLU A 14 -11.28 -4.54 -5.52
C GLU A 14 -10.48 -3.88 -4.38
N LEU A 15 -9.15 -4.00 -4.43
CA LEU A 15 -8.22 -3.44 -3.44
C LEU A 15 -7.68 -2.08 -3.84
N HIS A 16 -7.95 -1.58 -5.05
CA HIS A 16 -7.47 -0.27 -5.51
C HIS A 16 -7.84 0.89 -4.58
N PRO A 17 -9.04 0.95 -3.97
CA PRO A 17 -9.37 1.99 -2.99
C PRO A 17 -8.47 2.01 -1.74
N CYS A 18 -7.72 0.94 -1.49
CA CYS A 18 -6.81 0.80 -0.36
C CYS A 18 -5.37 1.27 -0.69
N ILE A 19 -5.05 1.42 -1.98
CA ILE A 19 -3.68 1.73 -2.43
C ILE A 19 -3.18 3.08 -1.89
N PRO A 20 -3.93 4.20 -1.98
CA PRO A 20 -3.40 5.51 -1.57
C PRO A 20 -2.89 5.54 -0.12
N ALA A 21 -3.63 4.95 0.82
CA ALA A 21 -3.23 4.88 2.22
C ALA A 21 -2.01 3.96 2.42
N ALA A 22 -1.94 2.84 1.69
CA ALA A 22 -0.79 1.96 1.71
C ALA A 22 0.50 2.67 1.22
N LEU A 23 0.40 3.48 0.16
CA LEU A 23 1.54 4.21 -0.39
C LEU A 23 2.13 5.22 0.60
N LEU A 24 1.29 5.90 1.38
CA LEU A 24 1.77 6.82 2.43
C LEU A 24 2.67 6.09 3.44
N ARG A 25 2.26 4.90 3.88
CA ARG A 25 3.04 4.08 4.82
C ARG A 25 4.33 3.55 4.17
N LEU A 26 4.26 3.11 2.92
CA LEU A 26 5.39 2.58 2.18
C LEU A 26 6.45 3.65 1.91
N GLY A 27 6.04 4.85 1.49
CA GLY A 27 6.96 5.98 1.28
C GLY A 27 7.67 6.43 2.56
N TYR A 28 7.02 6.27 3.73
CA TYR A 28 7.69 6.49 5.02
C TYR A 28 8.73 5.39 5.34
N LEU A 29 8.45 4.13 4.99
CA LEU A 29 9.34 3.00 5.31
C LEU A 29 10.52 2.86 4.35
N TYR A 30 10.33 3.25 3.09
CA TYR A 30 11.30 3.13 2.01
C TYR A 30 11.44 4.49 1.31
N PRO A 31 12.03 5.50 1.97
CA PRO A 31 12.14 6.87 1.44
C PRO A 31 13.00 6.98 0.18
N GLU A 32 13.81 5.97 -0.12
CA GLU A 32 14.61 5.85 -1.33
C GLU A 32 13.83 5.37 -2.56
N LEU A 33 12.62 4.83 -2.35
CA LEU A 33 11.74 4.33 -3.39
C LEU A 33 10.59 5.30 -3.63
N ASP A 34 10.18 5.43 -4.88
CA ASP A 34 9.00 6.22 -5.26
C ASP A 34 7.85 5.29 -5.65
N PHE A 35 6.75 5.36 -4.90
CA PHE A 35 5.57 4.53 -5.11
C PHE A 35 4.43 5.35 -5.70
N LEU A 36 3.90 4.88 -6.82
CA LEU A 36 2.82 5.54 -7.54
C LEU A 36 1.67 4.56 -7.79
N VAL A 37 0.45 5.09 -7.85
CA VAL A 37 -0.71 4.32 -8.33
C VAL A 37 -0.54 4.09 -9.83
N SER A 38 -0.81 2.87 -10.29
CA SER A 38 -0.87 2.54 -11.72
C SER A 38 -2.20 1.86 -12.05
N ASP A 39 -2.53 1.75 -13.34
CA ASP A 39 -3.77 1.11 -13.80
C ASP A 39 -3.93 -0.34 -13.31
N LYS A 40 -2.82 -1.01 -13.02
CA LYS A 40 -2.79 -2.41 -12.55
C LYS A 40 -2.61 -2.55 -11.04
N GLY A 41 -2.33 -1.47 -10.32
CA GLY A 41 -2.03 -1.50 -8.90
C GLY A 41 -1.00 -0.46 -8.50
N VAL A 42 0.25 -0.88 -8.29
CA VAL A 42 1.34 -0.03 -7.79
C VAL A 42 2.54 -0.11 -8.71
N ALA A 43 3.05 1.05 -9.13
CA ALA A 43 4.34 1.19 -9.79
C ALA A 43 5.39 1.64 -8.77
N VAL A 44 6.57 1.02 -8.78
CA VAL A 44 7.69 1.38 -7.89
C VAL A 44 8.90 1.77 -8.71
N HIS A 45 9.41 2.98 -8.50
CA HIS A 45 10.64 3.48 -9.12
C HIS A 45 11.80 3.42 -8.14
N GLY A 46 13.01 3.26 -8.67
CA GLY A 46 14.23 3.23 -7.86
C GLY A 46 14.54 1.87 -7.23
N ALA A 47 13.79 0.82 -7.57
CA ALA A 47 13.96 -0.53 -7.03
C ALA A 47 15.20 -1.29 -7.56
N SER A 48 16.18 -0.57 -8.14
CA SER A 48 17.46 -1.15 -8.60
C SER A 48 18.19 -1.80 -7.43
N GLY A 49 18.42 -3.12 -7.51
CA GLY A 49 19.15 -3.84 -6.46
C GLY A 49 18.33 -4.16 -5.21
N SER A 50 17.04 -3.81 -5.18
CA SER A 50 16.12 -4.25 -4.13
C SER A 50 15.72 -5.71 -4.32
N ASP A 51 15.43 -6.42 -3.22
CA ASP A 51 14.74 -7.72 -3.28
C ASP A 51 13.30 -7.51 -3.75
N LEU A 52 13.07 -7.69 -5.05
CA LEU A 52 11.77 -7.49 -5.70
C LEU A 52 10.66 -8.36 -5.09
N ALA A 53 11.00 -9.58 -4.65
CA ALA A 53 10.03 -10.48 -4.03
C ALA A 53 9.60 -9.97 -2.66
N ARG A 54 10.55 -9.46 -1.87
CA ARG A 54 10.25 -8.78 -0.60
C ARG A 54 9.40 -7.54 -0.82
N LEU A 55 9.79 -6.68 -1.75
CA LEU A 55 9.07 -5.44 -2.04
C LEU A 55 7.62 -5.71 -2.47
N LYS A 56 7.42 -6.70 -3.37
CA LYS A 56 6.07 -7.14 -3.77
C LYS A 56 5.24 -7.62 -2.56
N ARG A 57 5.83 -8.42 -1.66
CA ARG A 57 5.15 -8.87 -0.44
C ARG A 57 4.75 -7.70 0.46
N GLU A 58 5.64 -6.74 0.67
CA GLU A 58 5.39 -5.57 1.50
C GLU A 58 4.25 -4.71 0.92
N VAL A 59 4.27 -4.44 -0.38
CA VAL A 59 3.19 -3.69 -1.05
C VAL A 59 1.85 -4.40 -0.90
N THR A 60 1.79 -5.70 -1.24
CA THR A 60 0.55 -6.49 -1.09
C THR A 60 0.06 -6.50 0.35
N TYR A 61 0.96 -6.65 1.31
CA TYR A 61 0.64 -6.67 2.73
C TYR A 61 0.05 -5.33 3.20
N GLN A 62 0.66 -4.20 2.83
CA GLN A 62 0.15 -2.88 3.23
C GLN A 62 -1.22 -2.59 2.63
N VAL A 63 -1.44 -2.94 1.36
CA VAL A 63 -2.76 -2.82 0.70
C VAL A 63 -3.82 -3.67 1.41
N TYR A 64 -3.49 -4.93 1.74
CA TYR A 64 -4.42 -5.83 2.41
C TYR A 64 -4.75 -5.37 3.85
N ARG A 65 -3.75 -4.85 4.58
CA ARG A 65 -3.94 -4.27 5.91
C ARG A 65 -4.93 -3.11 5.90
N GLU A 66 -4.88 -2.27 4.88
CA GLU A 66 -5.85 -1.18 4.71
C GLU A 66 -7.26 -1.71 4.41
N LYS A 67 -7.43 -2.77 3.61
CA LYS A 67 -8.74 -3.44 3.45
C LYS A 67 -9.31 -3.86 4.80
N VAL A 68 -8.52 -4.56 5.62
CA VAL A 68 -8.94 -5.01 6.96
C VAL A 68 -9.28 -3.81 7.85
N PHE A 69 -8.48 -2.74 7.79
CA PHE A 69 -8.76 -1.51 8.53
C PHE A 69 -10.13 -0.94 8.14
N ARG A 70 -10.41 -0.78 6.85
CA ARG A 70 -11.69 -0.25 6.33
C ARG A 70 -12.88 -1.12 6.73
N GLN A 71 -12.74 -2.45 6.61
CA GLN A 71 -13.80 -3.40 6.96
C GLN A 71 -14.13 -3.42 8.46
N THR A 72 -13.16 -3.07 9.30
CA THR A 72 -13.32 -3.07 10.77
C THR A 72 -13.54 -1.67 11.36
N LEU A 73 -13.57 -0.62 10.53
CA LEU A 73 -13.64 0.75 11.01
C LEU A 73 -14.97 1.04 11.74
N SER A 74 -16.09 0.64 11.16
CA SER A 74 -17.42 0.85 11.75
C SER A 74 -17.55 0.17 13.11
N MET A 75 -17.13 -1.10 13.21
CA MET A 75 -17.12 -1.84 14.46
C MET A 75 -16.29 -1.14 15.54
N ARG A 76 -15.09 -0.67 15.19
CA ARG A 76 -14.22 0.06 16.13
C ARG A 76 -14.85 1.37 16.60
N GLN A 77 -15.44 2.14 15.69
CA GLN A 77 -16.15 3.37 16.03
C GLN A 77 -17.33 3.11 16.98
N SER A 78 -18.14 2.07 16.72
CA SER A 78 -19.24 1.68 17.62
C SER A 78 -18.76 1.28 19.01
N LEU A 79 -17.66 0.51 19.09
CA LEU A 79 -17.07 0.12 20.38
C LEU A 79 -16.58 1.34 21.16
N TYR A 80 -15.91 2.30 20.50
CA TYR A 80 -15.48 3.53 21.16
C TYR A 80 -16.65 4.40 21.61
N ALA A 81 -17.72 4.49 20.81
CA ALA A 81 -18.91 5.24 21.18
C ALA A 81 -19.59 4.65 22.44
N MET A 82 -19.66 3.31 22.56
CA MET A 82 -20.21 2.66 23.74
C MET A 82 -19.38 2.87 25.02
N LEU A 83 -18.05 2.99 24.90
CA LEU A 83 -17.17 3.22 26.05
C LEU A 83 -17.10 4.69 26.49
N ALA A 84 -17.49 5.62 25.62
CA ALA A 84 -17.44 7.06 25.88
C ALA A 84 -18.76 7.62 26.47
N GLY A 85 -19.83 6.82 26.51
CA GLY A 85 -21.13 7.16 27.13
C GLY A 85 -21.30 6.50 28.48
#